data_AF-A0A5E4UFU7-F1
#
_entry.id   AF-A0A5E4UFU7-F1
#
_cell.length_a   1.000
_cell.length_b   1.000
_cell.length_c   1.000
_cell.angle_alpha   90.00
_cell.angle_beta   90.00
_cell.angle_gamma   90.00
#
_symmetry.space_group_name_H-M   'P 1'
#
loop_
_entity.id
_entity.type
_entity.pdbx_description
1 polymer ?
#
loop_
_entity_poly.entity_id
_entity_poly.type
_entity_poly.pdbx_seq_one_letter_code
_entity_poly.pdbx_strand_id
1 'polypeptide(L)'
;MSKTAAPARPFRRHLVANIFGTLILLFPAVSLVVPRGGNTAMFLTVALGAFILLTHRKPGELCSLLRDHPHARILLITLLLPFFSILLVEALHGNIVANTLDSPLRFLLACVVFLALRRIVDVMPTWTDLAFAVGAICAAIMAWYSTADILAARAESSFLNPIHFGDIAVLLGILSMVSIHWLSHDKPWIVAFKLIGAAAGCYASWASQSRGGWIVLPCLLIVWLLWRNHPVSVKRRLTITLIAVVLLASTFASRVVRDRFEMIRSDLVSLSAGNANTSTGIRLELWKAAGKLIAQRPLLGQGAHGYRDAMPGMAASGELTPEAADLGKGEVHNQVLAYFVDYGLLGLLSILGVYAGPAIFFLRSAQLRRAHVANRAALMGLMSAVAFAVFGLTVETFNLKVTVAFYATMLALFAAFAYPVESSSDDAAPAGR
;
A
#
# COMPACT_ATOMS: atom_id res chain seq x y z
N MET A 1 -52.98 11.84 -9.49
CA MET A 1 -51.80 12.49 -10.11
C MET A 1 -50.61 11.57 -9.92
N SER A 2 -50.33 10.73 -10.92
CA SER A 2 -49.16 9.84 -10.95
C SER A 2 -47.91 10.67 -11.25
N LYS A 3 -46.96 10.73 -10.33
CA LYS A 3 -45.61 11.27 -10.62
C LYS A 3 -44.90 10.23 -11.47
N THR A 4 -44.97 10.38 -12.79
CA THR A 4 -44.06 9.73 -13.73
C THR A 4 -42.64 10.14 -13.34
N ALA A 5 -41.90 9.20 -12.75
CA ALA A 5 -40.47 9.36 -12.53
C ALA A 5 -39.82 9.62 -13.89
N ALA A 6 -39.12 10.75 -14.02
CA ALA A 6 -38.36 11.07 -15.22
C ALA A 6 -37.43 9.89 -15.56
N PRO A 7 -37.31 9.49 -16.83
CA PRO A 7 -36.39 8.42 -17.21
C PRO A 7 -34.97 8.82 -16.77
N ALA A 8 -34.36 8.00 -15.93
CA ALA A 8 -32.98 8.19 -15.52
C ALA A 8 -32.11 8.26 -16.79
N ARG A 9 -31.29 9.31 -16.92
CA ARG A 9 -30.38 9.47 -18.08
C ARG A 9 -29.59 8.18 -18.28
N PRO A 10 -29.40 7.71 -19.53
CA PRO A 10 -28.67 6.47 -19.79
C PRO A 10 -27.25 6.61 -19.22
N PHE A 11 -26.93 5.72 -18.30
CA PHE A 11 -25.63 5.68 -17.65
C PHE A 11 -24.55 5.39 -18.69
N ARG A 12 -23.69 6.39 -18.95
CA ARG A 12 -22.56 6.24 -19.86
C ARG A 12 -21.42 5.48 -19.15
N ARG A 13 -21.65 4.19 -18.89
CA ARG A 13 -20.74 3.28 -18.16
C ARG A 13 -19.31 3.34 -18.70
N HIS A 14 -19.15 3.35 -20.02
CA HIS A 14 -17.84 3.49 -20.68
C HIS A 14 -17.17 4.85 -20.46
N LEU A 15 -17.93 5.96 -20.47
CA LEU A 15 -17.36 7.28 -20.20
C LEU A 15 -16.84 7.36 -18.76
N VAL A 16 -17.64 6.88 -17.80
CA VAL A 16 -17.24 6.83 -16.39
C VAL A 16 -16.03 5.93 -16.19
N ALA A 17 -16.01 4.75 -16.82
CA ALA A 17 -14.87 3.84 -16.77
C ALA A 17 -13.59 4.43 -17.38
N ASN A 18 -13.69 5.23 -18.45
CA ASN A 18 -12.57 5.96 -19.02
C ASN A 18 -12.02 7.01 -18.05
N ILE A 19 -12.88 7.81 -17.43
CA ILE A 19 -12.46 8.82 -16.44
C ILE A 19 -11.79 8.14 -15.24
N PHE A 20 -12.40 7.07 -14.72
CA PHE A 20 -11.85 6.29 -13.62
C PHE A 20 -10.50 5.67 -14.00
N GLY A 21 -10.41 5.12 -15.20
CA GLY A 21 -9.16 4.58 -15.75
C GLY A 21 -8.06 5.63 -15.80
N THR A 22 -8.36 6.86 -16.22
CA THR A 22 -7.37 7.94 -16.32
C THR A 22 -6.86 8.33 -14.94
N LEU A 23 -7.76 8.44 -13.96
CA LEU A 23 -7.37 8.70 -12.57
C LEU A 23 -6.44 7.60 -12.05
N ILE A 24 -6.77 6.33 -12.29
CA ILE A 24 -5.95 5.18 -11.86
C ILE A 24 -4.59 5.14 -12.58
N LEU A 25 -4.55 5.46 -13.88
CA LEU A 25 -3.31 5.54 -14.67
C LEU A 25 -2.35 6.58 -14.10
N LEU A 26 -2.88 7.77 -13.78
CA LEU A 26 -2.07 8.88 -13.27
C LEU A 26 -1.71 8.73 -11.80
N PHE A 27 -2.54 8.01 -11.03
CA PHE A 27 -2.48 7.95 -9.57
C PHE A 27 -1.09 7.58 -9.02
N PRO A 28 -0.41 6.50 -9.46
CA PRO A 28 0.94 6.18 -8.99
C PRO A 28 1.97 7.29 -9.24
N ALA A 29 1.95 7.90 -10.42
CA ALA A 29 2.89 8.94 -10.80
C ALA A 29 2.69 10.21 -9.96
N VAL A 30 1.44 10.69 -9.85
CA VAL A 30 1.14 11.90 -9.07
C VAL A 30 1.30 11.67 -7.55
N SER A 31 1.26 10.42 -7.08
CA SER A 31 1.53 10.09 -5.68
C SER A 31 3.00 10.23 -5.30
N LEU A 32 3.92 10.11 -6.26
CA LEU A 32 5.36 10.16 -6.01
C LEU A 32 6.02 11.48 -6.43
N VAL A 33 5.47 12.17 -7.44
CA VAL A 33 6.12 13.33 -8.07
C VAL A 33 5.46 14.66 -7.69
N VAL A 34 4.14 14.65 -7.46
CA VAL A 34 3.37 15.90 -7.28
C VAL A 34 2.95 16.08 -5.82
N PRO A 35 3.34 17.18 -5.15
CA PRO A 35 2.88 17.47 -3.80
C PRO A 35 1.35 17.43 -3.71
N ARG A 36 0.82 16.66 -2.77
CA ARG A 36 -0.64 16.40 -2.57
C ARG A 36 -1.33 15.71 -3.75
N GLY A 37 -0.65 15.38 -4.85
CA GLY A 37 -1.24 14.80 -6.05
C GLY A 37 -1.93 13.46 -5.81
N GLY A 38 -1.28 12.55 -5.09
CA GLY A 38 -1.87 11.26 -4.71
C GLY A 38 -3.17 11.40 -3.90
N ASN A 39 -3.21 12.32 -2.94
CA ASN A 39 -4.42 12.58 -2.15
C ASN A 39 -5.55 13.14 -3.03
N THR A 40 -5.25 14.12 -3.88
CA THR A 40 -6.24 14.70 -4.80
C THR A 40 -6.82 13.64 -5.73
N ALA A 41 -5.96 12.81 -6.34
CA ALA A 41 -6.41 11.74 -7.23
C ALA A 41 -7.27 10.69 -6.48
N MET A 42 -6.92 10.35 -5.24
CA MET A 42 -7.75 9.47 -4.40
C MET A 42 -9.13 10.10 -4.13
N PHE A 43 -9.21 11.36 -3.69
CA PHE A 43 -10.50 12.00 -3.40
C PHE A 43 -11.37 12.14 -4.65
N LEU A 44 -10.79 12.43 -5.82
CA LEU A 44 -11.52 12.43 -7.09
C LEU A 44 -12.06 11.03 -7.43
N THR A 45 -11.26 9.99 -7.19
CA THR A 45 -11.64 8.59 -7.38
C THR A 45 -12.79 8.20 -6.45
N VAL A 46 -12.74 8.65 -5.20
CA VAL A 46 -13.81 8.44 -4.20
C VAL A 46 -15.08 9.20 -4.60
N ALA A 47 -14.98 10.45 -5.03
CA ALA A 47 -16.13 11.25 -5.46
C ALA A 47 -16.83 10.61 -6.67
N LEU A 48 -16.06 10.14 -7.65
CA LEU A 48 -16.59 9.40 -8.79
C LEU A 48 -17.20 8.05 -8.37
N GLY A 49 -16.55 7.35 -7.43
CA GLY A 49 -17.06 6.11 -6.86
C GLY A 49 -18.40 6.31 -6.14
N ALA A 50 -18.50 7.35 -5.30
CA ALA A 50 -19.73 7.73 -4.62
C ALA A 50 -20.83 8.05 -5.63
N PHE A 51 -20.53 8.82 -6.70
CA PHE A 51 -21.47 9.09 -7.78
C PHE A 51 -22.02 7.81 -8.43
N ILE A 52 -21.17 6.82 -8.72
CA ILE A 52 -21.59 5.50 -9.25
C ILE A 52 -22.50 4.77 -8.25
N LEU A 53 -22.15 4.79 -6.96
CA LEU A 53 -22.93 4.14 -5.92
C LEU A 53 -24.31 4.79 -5.72
N LEU A 54 -24.39 6.12 -5.84
CA LEU A 54 -25.62 6.89 -5.72
C LEU A 54 -26.55 6.75 -6.93
N THR A 55 -26.00 6.69 -8.14
CA THR A 55 -26.77 6.59 -9.38
C THR A 55 -27.28 5.17 -9.66
N HIS A 56 -26.53 4.15 -9.25
CA HIS A 56 -26.87 2.73 -9.46
C HIS A 56 -27.10 2.01 -8.14
N ARG A 57 -28.01 2.52 -7.32
CA ARG A 57 -28.38 1.86 -6.07
C ARG A 57 -29.19 0.60 -6.38
N LYS A 58 -28.60 -0.57 -6.14
CA LYS A 58 -29.33 -1.84 -6.00
C LYS A 58 -29.59 -2.08 -4.50
N PRO A 59 -30.83 -1.93 -4.02
CA PRO A 59 -31.15 -2.15 -2.61
C PRO A 59 -30.72 -3.57 -2.19
N GLY A 60 -30.05 -3.69 -1.04
CA GLY A 60 -29.63 -4.98 -0.48
C GLY A 60 -28.34 -5.59 -1.05
N GLU A 61 -27.73 -5.02 -2.10
CA GLU A 61 -26.48 -5.57 -2.70
C GLU A 61 -25.31 -5.63 -1.70
N LEU A 62 -25.16 -4.60 -0.86
CA LEU A 62 -24.14 -4.62 0.18
C LEU A 62 -24.43 -5.68 1.24
N CYS A 63 -25.70 -5.83 1.63
CA CYS A 63 -26.10 -6.83 2.61
C CYS A 63 -25.90 -8.26 2.10
N SER A 64 -26.22 -8.53 0.82
CA SER A 64 -25.96 -9.83 0.20
C SER A 64 -24.47 -10.10 0.08
N LEU A 65 -23.67 -9.13 -0.38
CA LEU A 65 -22.20 -9.24 -0.43
C LEU A 65 -21.61 -9.63 0.94
N LEU A 66 -22.04 -8.95 2.01
CA LEU A 66 -21.54 -9.19 3.36
C LEU A 66 -22.04 -10.52 3.95
N ARG A 67 -23.23 -10.99 3.56
CA ARG A 67 -23.82 -12.24 4.03
C ARG A 67 -23.20 -13.44 3.33
N ASP A 68 -23.16 -13.40 2.00
CA ASP A 68 -22.88 -14.55 1.14
C ASP A 68 -21.38 -14.73 0.88
N HIS A 69 -20.58 -13.67 1.07
CA HIS A 69 -19.16 -13.66 0.72
C HIS A 69 -18.29 -13.25 1.92
N PRO A 70 -17.87 -14.21 2.77
CA PRO A 70 -17.15 -13.90 4.02
C PRO A 70 -15.81 -13.23 3.78
N HIS A 71 -15.13 -13.51 2.67
CA HIS A 71 -13.86 -12.88 2.32
C HIS A 71 -14.03 -11.37 2.01
N ALA A 72 -15.09 -10.98 1.29
CA ALA A 72 -15.41 -9.56 1.05
C ALA A 72 -15.81 -8.84 2.34
N ARG A 73 -16.55 -9.52 3.23
CA ARG A 73 -16.85 -9.02 4.58
C ARG A 73 -15.58 -8.79 5.40
N ILE A 74 -14.63 -9.73 5.39
CA ILE A 74 -13.34 -9.58 6.07
C ILE A 74 -12.61 -8.34 5.57
N LEU A 75 -12.47 -8.18 4.25
CA LEU A 75 -11.83 -7.00 3.64
C LEU A 75 -12.45 -5.70 4.16
N LEU A 76 -13.77 -5.56 4.03
CA LEU A 76 -14.49 -4.34 4.42
C LEU A 76 -14.35 -4.06 5.92
N ILE A 77 -14.52 -5.06 6.79
CA ILE A 77 -14.36 -4.88 8.25
C ILE A 77 -12.93 -4.43 8.56
N THR A 78 -11.91 -5.08 7.98
CA THR A 78 -10.51 -4.73 8.26
C THR A 78 -10.11 -3.34 7.75
N LEU A 79 -10.73 -2.83 6.68
CA LEU A 79 -10.51 -1.47 6.19
C LEU A 79 -11.28 -0.41 7.02
N LEU A 80 -12.39 -0.78 7.64
CA LEU A 80 -13.14 0.11 8.53
C LEU A 80 -12.54 0.17 9.94
N LEU A 81 -11.91 -0.92 10.37
CA LEU A 81 -11.43 -1.11 11.74
C LEU A 81 -10.50 0.00 12.24
N PRO A 82 -9.50 0.50 11.48
CA PRO A 82 -8.63 1.58 11.95
C PRO A 82 -9.39 2.85 12.33
N PHE A 83 -10.36 3.27 11.51
CA PHE A 83 -11.08 4.52 11.74
C PHE A 83 -11.90 4.46 13.02
N PHE A 84 -12.69 3.39 13.17
CA PHE A 84 -13.55 3.24 14.36
C PHE A 84 -12.76 2.92 15.63
N SER A 85 -11.66 2.15 15.53
CA SER A 85 -10.82 1.83 16.69
C SER A 85 -10.11 3.07 17.22
N ILE A 86 -9.50 3.87 16.35
CA ILE A 86 -8.80 5.09 16.75
C ILE A 86 -9.79 6.11 17.29
N LEU A 87 -10.91 6.33 16.60
CA LEU A 87 -11.97 7.22 17.08
C LEU A 87 -12.50 6.81 18.46
N LEU A 88 -12.72 5.51 18.68
CA LEU A 88 -13.17 4.99 19.97
C LEU A 88 -12.12 5.22 21.06
N VAL A 89 -10.86 4.88 20.81
CA VAL A 89 -9.78 5.06 21.80
C VAL A 89 -9.61 6.54 22.16
N GLU A 90 -9.62 7.43 21.18
CA GLU A 90 -9.50 8.87 21.40
C GLU A 90 -10.70 9.44 22.16
N ALA A 91 -11.91 8.99 21.83
CA ALA A 91 -13.12 9.35 22.57
C ALA A 91 -13.05 8.88 24.03
N LEU A 92 -12.52 7.67 24.29
CA LEU A 92 -12.32 7.14 25.64
C LEU A 92 -11.24 7.89 26.42
N HIS A 93 -10.25 8.47 25.73
CA HIS A 93 -9.28 9.39 26.32
C HIS A 93 -9.83 10.80 26.54
N GLY A 94 -11.03 11.11 26.02
CA GLY A 94 -11.66 12.42 26.13
C GLY A 94 -11.03 13.49 25.22
N ASN A 95 -10.18 13.11 24.27
CA ASN A 95 -9.51 14.03 23.36
C ASN A 95 -9.45 13.45 21.94
N ILE A 96 -10.34 13.93 21.07
CA ILE A 96 -10.36 13.54 19.65
C ILE A 96 -9.47 14.49 18.86
N VAL A 97 -8.45 13.93 18.21
CA VAL A 97 -7.49 14.70 17.44
C VAL A 97 -7.76 14.47 15.96
N ALA A 98 -8.21 15.50 15.24
CA ALA A 98 -8.65 15.30 13.85
C ALA A 98 -7.55 14.78 12.91
N ASN A 99 -6.29 15.13 13.15
CA ASN A 99 -5.19 14.77 12.24
C ASN A 99 -4.78 13.29 12.30
N THR A 100 -5.02 12.59 13.42
CA THR A 100 -4.74 11.15 13.58
C THR A 100 -5.77 10.29 12.83
N LEU A 101 -6.98 10.83 12.62
CA LEU A 101 -8.06 10.17 11.88
C LEU A 101 -7.94 10.28 10.35
N ASP A 102 -7.06 11.15 9.84
CA ASP A 102 -6.87 11.35 8.40
C ASP A 102 -6.40 10.07 7.68
N SER A 103 -5.40 9.40 8.24
CA SER A 103 -4.88 8.14 7.68
C SER A 103 -5.93 7.02 7.75
N PRO A 104 -6.55 6.74 8.91
CA PRO A 104 -7.65 5.78 9.04
C PRO A 104 -8.83 6.03 8.10
N LEU A 105 -9.21 7.30 7.89
CA LEU A 105 -10.29 7.68 6.97
C LEU A 105 -10.03 7.18 5.54
N ARG A 106 -8.78 7.17 5.08
CA ARG A 106 -8.44 6.71 3.72
C ARG A 106 -8.76 5.22 3.52
N PHE A 107 -8.59 4.39 4.55
CA PHE A 107 -9.03 2.99 4.48
C PHE A 107 -10.55 2.86 4.35
N LEU A 108 -11.30 3.67 5.11
CA LEU A 108 -12.76 3.74 4.98
C LEU A 108 -13.19 4.18 3.57
N LEU A 109 -12.55 5.21 3.02
CA LEU A 109 -12.85 5.68 1.66
C LEU A 109 -12.49 4.64 0.57
N ALA A 110 -11.52 3.76 0.84
CA ALA A 110 -11.20 2.63 -0.04
C ALA A 110 -12.38 1.68 -0.22
N CYS A 111 -13.23 1.51 0.79
CA CYS A 111 -14.45 0.72 0.68
C CYS A 111 -15.40 1.29 -0.38
N VAL A 112 -15.50 2.62 -0.47
CA VAL A 112 -16.31 3.30 -1.50
C VAL A 112 -15.74 3.03 -2.89
N VAL A 113 -14.41 3.17 -3.04
CA VAL A 113 -13.71 2.92 -4.31
C VAL A 113 -13.89 1.46 -4.74
N PHE A 114 -13.70 0.50 -3.82
CA PHE A 114 -13.86 -0.93 -4.08
C PHE A 114 -15.29 -1.25 -4.54
N LEU A 115 -16.30 -0.84 -3.79
CA LEU A 115 -17.70 -1.12 -4.12
C LEU A 115 -18.10 -0.51 -5.47
N ALA A 116 -17.63 0.70 -5.78
CA ALA A 116 -17.91 1.36 -7.04
C ALA A 116 -17.20 0.68 -8.23
N LEU A 117 -15.90 0.41 -8.10
CA LEU A 117 -15.09 -0.19 -9.16
C LEU A 117 -15.62 -1.56 -9.58
N ARG A 118 -16.08 -2.38 -8.63
CA ARG A 118 -16.66 -3.71 -8.93
C ARG A 118 -17.79 -3.67 -9.96
N ARG A 119 -18.48 -2.54 -10.13
CA ARG A 119 -19.58 -2.35 -11.08
C ARG A 119 -19.14 -1.89 -12.48
N ILE A 120 -17.89 -1.45 -12.65
CA ILE A 120 -17.39 -0.89 -13.90
C ILE A 120 -16.09 -1.55 -14.39
N VAL A 121 -15.52 -2.46 -13.59
CA VAL A 121 -14.21 -3.06 -13.83
C VAL A 121 -14.15 -3.94 -15.08
N ASP A 122 -15.26 -4.52 -15.50
CA ASP A 122 -15.44 -5.29 -16.73
C ASP A 122 -15.36 -4.42 -18.00
N VAL A 123 -15.68 -3.14 -17.89
CA VAL A 123 -15.55 -2.17 -19.00
C VAL A 123 -14.38 -1.21 -18.81
N MET A 124 -13.52 -1.44 -17.81
CA MET A 124 -12.34 -0.61 -17.61
C MET A 124 -11.38 -0.76 -18.78
N PRO A 125 -10.77 0.35 -19.25
CA PRO A 125 -9.83 0.26 -20.36
C PRO A 125 -8.61 -0.58 -20.02
N THR A 126 -8.11 -1.35 -20.99
CA THR A 126 -6.96 -2.24 -20.79
C THR A 126 -5.66 -1.49 -20.52
N TRP A 127 -5.53 -0.24 -20.98
CA TRP A 127 -4.36 0.62 -20.71
C TRP A 127 -4.21 1.03 -19.25
N THR A 128 -5.19 0.73 -18.40
CA THR A 128 -5.12 1.05 -16.96
C THR A 128 -4.03 0.27 -16.23
N ASP A 129 -3.62 -0.90 -16.76
CA ASP A 129 -2.51 -1.67 -16.21
C ASP A 129 -1.12 -1.05 -16.46
N LEU A 130 -1.03 -0.01 -17.30
CA LEU A 130 0.17 0.78 -17.53
C LEU A 130 0.48 1.73 -16.38
N ALA A 131 -0.46 1.93 -15.44
CA ALA A 131 -0.30 2.80 -14.27
C ALA A 131 0.99 2.52 -13.49
N PHE A 132 1.33 1.24 -13.34
CA PHE A 132 2.50 0.82 -12.57
C PHE A 132 3.81 1.16 -13.29
N ALA A 133 3.86 0.94 -14.61
CA ALA A 133 5.02 1.26 -15.43
C ALA A 133 5.24 2.78 -15.49
N VAL A 134 4.18 3.55 -15.74
CA VAL A 134 4.22 5.02 -15.76
C VAL A 134 4.67 5.55 -14.39
N GLY A 135 4.07 5.07 -13.30
CA GLY A 135 4.46 5.47 -11.95
C GLY A 135 5.92 5.16 -11.62
N ALA A 136 6.40 3.97 -11.96
CA ALA A 136 7.79 3.57 -11.73
C ALA A 136 8.80 4.37 -12.57
N ILE A 137 8.46 4.67 -13.82
CA ILE A 137 9.28 5.53 -14.70
C ILE A 137 9.33 6.96 -14.16
N CYS A 138 8.20 7.52 -13.75
CA CYS A 138 8.16 8.83 -13.09
C CYS A 138 8.99 8.84 -11.80
N ALA A 139 8.95 7.76 -11.01
CA ALA A 139 9.82 7.61 -9.84
C ALA A 139 11.30 7.58 -10.22
N ALA A 140 11.70 6.87 -11.28
CA ALA A 140 13.09 6.86 -11.75
C ALA A 140 13.56 8.24 -12.24
N ILE A 141 12.71 8.97 -12.96
CA ILE A 141 13.00 10.33 -13.40
C ILE A 141 13.16 11.26 -12.18
N MET A 142 12.27 11.15 -11.19
CA MET A 142 12.37 11.93 -9.96
C MET A 142 13.63 11.58 -9.17
N ALA A 143 13.98 10.29 -9.08
CA ALA A 143 15.20 9.84 -8.43
C ALA A 143 16.43 10.44 -9.11
N TRP A 144 16.52 10.34 -10.44
CA TRP A 144 17.58 10.95 -11.23
C TRP A 144 17.69 12.46 -10.96
N TYR A 145 16.57 13.18 -11.10
CA TYR A 145 16.49 14.62 -10.86
C TYR A 145 16.97 15.00 -9.45
N SER A 146 16.46 14.33 -8.42
CA SER A 146 16.84 14.61 -7.02
C SER A 146 18.34 14.37 -6.75
N THR A 147 18.93 13.33 -7.35
CA THR A 147 20.35 13.02 -7.14
C THR A 147 21.29 13.89 -7.99
N ALA A 148 20.84 14.34 -9.16
CA ALA A 148 21.63 15.14 -10.09
C ALA A 148 21.61 16.64 -9.74
N ASP A 149 20.43 17.21 -9.48
CA ASP A 149 20.28 18.66 -9.30
C ASP A 149 20.39 19.09 -7.83
N ILE A 150 19.96 18.26 -6.88
CA ILE A 150 20.00 18.62 -5.44
C ILE A 150 21.31 18.15 -4.79
N LEU A 151 22.16 17.40 -5.52
CA LEU A 151 23.35 16.71 -4.98
C LEU A 151 23.01 15.86 -3.73
N ALA A 152 21.75 15.43 -3.60
CA ALA A 152 21.29 14.67 -2.46
C ALA A 152 21.91 13.27 -2.51
N ALA A 153 22.48 12.82 -1.39
CA ALA A 153 23.09 11.49 -1.27
C ALA A 153 22.06 10.35 -1.40
N ARG A 154 20.76 10.64 -1.35
CA ARG A 154 19.66 9.69 -1.42
C ARG A 154 18.52 10.27 -2.25
N ALA A 155 17.96 9.48 -3.15
CA ALA A 155 16.79 9.89 -3.91
C ALA A 155 15.55 9.99 -3.02
N GLU A 156 14.83 11.10 -3.13
CA GLU A 156 13.58 11.37 -2.44
C GLU A 156 12.69 12.28 -3.29
N SER A 157 11.46 12.52 -2.82
CA SER A 157 10.64 13.60 -3.35
C SER A 157 10.51 14.69 -2.30
N SER A 158 10.13 15.91 -2.70
CA SER A 158 10.00 17.05 -1.79
C SER A 158 9.02 16.85 -0.62
N PHE A 159 8.23 15.76 -0.62
CA PHE A 159 7.22 15.45 0.38
C PHE A 159 7.22 13.96 0.82
N LEU A 160 8.11 13.12 0.28
CA LEU A 160 8.31 11.74 0.72
C LEU A 160 9.77 11.55 1.07
N ASN A 161 10.03 11.09 2.29
CA ASN A 161 11.36 10.68 2.67
C ASN A 161 11.88 9.54 1.76
N PRO A 162 13.19 9.30 1.72
CA PRO A 162 13.77 8.31 0.81
C PRO A 162 13.26 6.89 1.05
N ILE A 163 12.83 6.57 2.28
CA ILE A 163 12.34 5.22 2.62
C ILE A 163 10.99 4.97 1.94
N HIS A 164 9.98 5.81 2.19
CA HIS A 164 8.66 5.64 1.58
C HIS A 164 8.70 5.77 0.06
N PHE A 165 9.53 6.67 -0.46
CA PHE A 165 9.72 6.83 -1.90
C PHE A 165 10.27 5.55 -2.53
N GLY A 166 11.35 4.99 -1.97
CA GLY A 166 11.95 3.76 -2.47
C GLY A 166 11.03 2.55 -2.35
N ASP A 167 10.35 2.40 -1.21
CA ASP A 167 9.42 1.31 -0.93
C ASP A 167 8.25 1.27 -1.94
N ILE A 168 7.63 2.42 -2.24
CA ILE A 168 6.58 2.49 -3.26
C ILE A 168 7.17 2.26 -4.66
N ALA A 169 8.35 2.80 -4.97
CA ALA A 169 8.96 2.66 -6.29
C ALA A 169 9.29 1.20 -6.63
N VAL A 170 9.86 0.43 -5.70
CA VAL A 170 10.12 -1.00 -5.92
C VAL A 170 8.82 -1.78 -6.09
N LEU A 171 7.79 -1.47 -5.30
CA LEU A 171 6.48 -2.11 -5.43
C LEU A 171 5.88 -1.83 -6.81
N LEU A 172 5.94 -0.59 -7.30
CA LEU A 172 5.48 -0.24 -8.65
C LEU A 172 6.27 -0.98 -9.74
N GLY A 173 7.58 -1.11 -9.59
CA GLY A 173 8.40 -1.90 -10.52
C GLY A 173 7.96 -3.36 -10.57
N ILE A 174 7.74 -3.99 -9.41
CA ILE A 174 7.25 -5.37 -9.33
C ILE A 174 5.84 -5.51 -9.90
N LEU A 175 4.92 -4.59 -9.57
CA LEU A 175 3.56 -4.59 -10.11
C LEU A 175 3.56 -4.39 -11.64
N SER A 176 4.46 -3.56 -12.17
CA SER A 176 4.66 -3.37 -13.61
C SER A 176 5.06 -4.68 -14.31
N MET A 177 5.96 -5.45 -13.71
CA MET A 177 6.36 -6.75 -14.23
C MET A 177 5.23 -7.79 -14.14
N VAL A 178 4.52 -7.86 -13.01
CA VAL A 178 3.43 -8.82 -12.79
C VAL A 178 2.20 -8.50 -13.65
N SER A 179 2.00 -7.23 -14.04
CA SER A 179 0.90 -6.81 -14.89
C SER A 179 1.06 -7.19 -16.37
N ILE A 180 2.20 -7.77 -16.80
CA ILE A 180 2.43 -8.20 -18.18
C ILE A 180 1.44 -9.27 -18.62
N HIS A 181 0.53 -8.94 -19.53
CA HIS A 181 -0.64 -9.69 -19.99
C HIS A 181 -1.85 -9.67 -19.04
N TRP A 182 -1.98 -8.72 -18.10
CA TRP A 182 -3.02 -8.77 -17.07
C TRP A 182 -4.43 -8.54 -17.63
N LEU A 183 -4.70 -7.39 -18.25
CA LEU A 183 -6.04 -7.04 -18.74
C LEU A 183 -6.27 -7.50 -20.20
N SER A 184 -5.20 -7.66 -20.97
CA SER A 184 -5.25 -8.10 -22.35
C SER A 184 -3.96 -8.84 -22.75
N HIS A 185 -3.94 -9.42 -23.94
CA HIS A 185 -2.69 -9.87 -24.54
C HIS A 185 -1.86 -8.66 -24.99
N ASP A 186 -0.77 -8.39 -24.28
CA ASP A 186 0.11 -7.25 -24.52
C ASP A 186 0.89 -7.43 -25.82
N LYS A 187 0.94 -6.36 -26.61
CA LYS A 187 1.86 -6.28 -27.76
C LYS A 187 3.31 -6.25 -27.27
N PRO A 188 4.31 -6.67 -28.08
CA PRO A 188 5.71 -6.70 -27.66
C PRO A 188 6.24 -5.37 -27.10
N TRP A 189 5.81 -4.23 -27.66
CA TRP A 189 6.20 -2.91 -27.16
C TRP A 189 5.60 -2.57 -25.78
N ILE A 190 4.40 -3.07 -25.47
CA ILE A 190 3.77 -2.91 -24.15
C ILE A 190 4.52 -3.75 -23.11
N VAL A 191 4.90 -4.97 -23.48
CA VAL A 191 5.76 -5.82 -22.64
C VAL A 191 7.09 -5.13 -22.36
N ALA A 192 7.75 -4.59 -23.39
CA ALA A 192 8.98 -3.83 -23.23
C ALA A 192 8.79 -2.61 -22.31
N PHE A 193 7.71 -1.85 -22.48
CA PHE A 193 7.39 -0.71 -21.62
C PHE A 193 7.19 -1.11 -20.14
N LYS A 194 6.47 -2.21 -19.88
CA LYS A 194 6.29 -2.75 -18.51
C LYS A 194 7.60 -3.26 -17.91
N LEU A 195 8.51 -3.83 -18.72
CA LEU A 195 9.84 -4.23 -18.28
C LEU A 195 10.74 -3.02 -17.98
N ILE A 196 10.66 -1.95 -18.78
CA ILE A 196 11.32 -0.67 -18.49
C ILE A 196 10.78 -0.11 -17.16
N GLY A 197 9.46 -0.15 -16.95
CA GLY A 197 8.86 0.21 -15.65
C GLY A 197 9.41 -0.60 -14.48
N ALA A 198 9.59 -1.92 -14.66
CA ALA A 198 10.19 -2.77 -13.64
C ALA A 198 11.62 -2.36 -13.30
N ALA A 199 12.47 -2.15 -14.32
CA ALA A 199 13.84 -1.67 -14.13
C ALA A 199 13.89 -0.27 -13.50
N ALA A 200 13.01 0.63 -13.92
CA ALA A 200 12.89 1.99 -13.40
C ALA A 200 12.52 2.00 -11.91
N GLY A 201 11.55 1.20 -11.50
CA GLY A 201 11.15 1.08 -10.08
C GLY A 201 12.28 0.54 -9.20
N CYS A 202 12.99 -0.49 -9.68
CA CYS A 202 14.17 -1.02 -8.99
C CYS A 202 15.30 0.02 -8.90
N TYR A 203 15.56 0.76 -9.97
CA TYR A 203 16.54 1.85 -9.98
C TYR A 203 16.19 2.96 -8.98
N ALA A 204 14.94 3.44 -8.98
CA ALA A 204 14.48 4.47 -8.06
C ALA A 204 14.60 4.01 -6.59
N SER A 205 14.24 2.75 -6.30
CA SER A 205 14.44 2.16 -4.97
C SER A 205 15.91 2.06 -4.59
N TRP A 206 16.78 1.64 -5.51
CA TRP A 206 18.23 1.59 -5.28
C TRP A 206 18.81 3.00 -5.02
N ALA A 207 18.41 3.99 -5.82
CA ALA A 207 18.84 5.38 -5.69
C ALA A 207 18.38 6.01 -4.35
N SER A 208 17.25 5.56 -3.79
CA SER A 208 16.77 6.01 -2.47
C SER A 208 17.64 5.53 -1.31
N GLN A 209 18.49 4.52 -1.57
CA GLN A 209 19.36 3.89 -0.56
C GLN A 209 18.58 3.36 0.66
N SER A 210 17.28 3.07 0.49
CA SER A 210 16.43 2.49 1.53
C SER A 210 16.72 1.01 1.69
N ARG A 211 16.88 0.55 2.94
CA ARG A 211 17.21 -0.85 3.26
C ARG A 211 15.98 -1.77 3.17
N GLY A 212 14.78 -1.23 3.47
CA GLY A 212 13.50 -1.95 3.48
C GLY A 212 13.08 -2.48 2.11
N GLY A 213 13.29 -1.68 1.05
CA GLY A 213 13.03 -2.06 -0.34
C GLY A 213 13.78 -3.32 -0.83
N TRP A 214 14.82 -3.77 -0.13
CA TRP A 214 15.55 -4.99 -0.48
C TRP A 214 14.97 -6.23 0.19
N ILE A 215 14.48 -6.09 1.43
CA ILE A 215 13.89 -7.19 2.20
C ILE A 215 12.54 -7.58 1.59
N VAL A 216 11.83 -6.63 0.99
CA VAL A 216 10.54 -6.92 0.35
C VAL A 216 10.69 -7.80 -0.90
N LEU A 217 11.78 -7.68 -1.65
CA LEU A 217 12.00 -8.44 -2.90
C LEU A 217 11.95 -9.97 -2.69
N PRO A 218 12.71 -10.59 -1.76
CA PRO A 218 12.61 -12.02 -1.51
C PRO A 218 11.22 -12.41 -0.97
N CYS A 219 10.59 -11.59 -0.14
CA CYS A 219 9.22 -11.85 0.33
C CYS A 219 8.21 -11.92 -0.82
N LEU A 220 8.28 -10.96 -1.75
CA LEU A 220 7.41 -10.92 -2.93
C LEU A 220 7.72 -12.04 -3.93
N LEU A 221 8.99 -12.43 -4.06
CA LEU A 221 9.39 -13.59 -4.85
C LEU A 221 8.79 -14.88 -4.26
N ILE A 222 8.81 -15.05 -2.94
CA ILE A 222 8.17 -16.19 -2.26
C ILE A 222 6.66 -16.18 -2.51
N VAL A 223 5.99 -15.03 -2.38
CA VAL A 223 4.55 -14.91 -2.69
C VAL A 223 4.26 -15.35 -4.14
N TRP A 224 5.04 -14.87 -5.10
CA TRP A 224 4.92 -15.24 -6.51
C TRP A 224 5.18 -16.73 -6.75
N LEU A 225 6.17 -17.32 -6.09
CA LEU A 225 6.49 -18.74 -6.20
C LEU A 225 5.41 -19.64 -5.60
N LEU A 226 4.87 -19.28 -4.45
CA LEU A 226 3.84 -20.07 -3.79
C LEU A 226 2.46 -19.87 -4.42
N TRP A 227 2.33 -18.94 -5.38
CA TRP A 227 1.08 -18.70 -6.09
C TRP A 227 0.70 -19.88 -6.99
N ARG A 228 -0.31 -20.65 -6.54
CA ARG A 228 -0.71 -21.93 -7.13
C ARG A 228 -1.27 -21.83 -8.55
N ASN A 229 -1.98 -20.74 -8.87
CA ASN A 229 -2.72 -20.61 -10.13
C ASN A 229 -1.90 -19.93 -11.22
N HIS A 230 -0.57 -20.11 -11.21
CA HIS A 230 0.29 -19.55 -12.23
C HIS A 230 0.07 -20.23 -13.60
N PRO A 231 -0.13 -19.47 -14.69
CA PRO A 231 -0.13 -20.03 -16.05
C PRO A 231 1.29 -20.37 -16.55
N VAL A 232 2.30 -20.33 -15.68
CA VAL A 232 3.72 -20.47 -16.01
C VAL A 232 4.20 -21.86 -15.60
N SER A 233 4.89 -22.56 -16.49
CA SER A 233 5.44 -23.90 -16.20
C SER A 233 6.44 -23.86 -15.04
N VAL A 234 6.53 -24.97 -14.30
CA VAL A 234 7.46 -25.12 -13.15
C VAL A 234 8.90 -24.82 -13.56
N LYS A 235 9.35 -25.32 -14.73
CA LYS A 235 10.69 -25.05 -15.26
C LYS A 235 10.95 -23.54 -15.42
N ARG A 236 10.03 -22.81 -16.07
CA ARG A 236 10.16 -21.37 -16.28
C ARG A 236 10.13 -20.60 -14.96
N ARG A 237 9.32 -21.04 -13.99
CA ARG A 237 9.33 -20.47 -12.64
C ARG A 237 10.68 -20.64 -11.94
N LEU A 238 11.27 -21.83 -12.01
CA LEU A 238 12.60 -22.09 -11.45
C LEU A 238 13.68 -21.24 -12.13
N THR A 239 13.62 -21.09 -13.46
CA THR A 239 14.54 -20.21 -14.19
C THR A 239 14.42 -18.75 -13.77
N ILE A 240 13.20 -18.21 -13.69
CA ILE A 240 12.95 -16.83 -13.22
C ILE A 240 13.45 -16.66 -11.77
N THR A 241 13.23 -17.67 -10.92
CA THR A 241 13.73 -17.67 -9.54
C THR A 241 15.23 -17.63 -9.48
N LEU A 242 15.90 -18.48 -10.26
CA LEU A 242 17.36 -18.52 -10.31
C LEU A 242 17.93 -17.18 -10.76
N ILE A 243 17.35 -16.58 -11.81
CA ILE A 243 17.75 -15.25 -12.29
C ILE A 243 17.53 -14.21 -11.18
N ALA A 244 16.37 -14.20 -10.53
CA ALA A 244 16.07 -13.26 -9.45
C ALA A 244 17.04 -13.42 -8.27
N VAL A 245 17.38 -14.65 -7.88
CA VAL A 245 18.34 -14.94 -6.81
C VAL A 245 19.75 -14.50 -7.21
N VAL A 246 20.18 -14.73 -8.44
CA VAL A 246 21.48 -14.27 -8.94
C VAL A 246 21.56 -12.75 -8.98
N LEU A 247 20.50 -12.07 -9.43
CA LEU A 247 20.43 -10.60 -9.42
C LEU A 247 20.42 -10.05 -8.00
N LEU A 248 19.71 -10.68 -7.07
CA LEU A 248 19.72 -10.27 -5.67
C LEU A 248 21.10 -10.51 -5.06
N ALA A 249 21.72 -11.67 -5.32
CA ALA A 249 23.05 -12.02 -4.84
C ALA A 249 24.13 -11.07 -5.39
N SER A 250 24.03 -10.65 -6.65
CA SER A 250 24.99 -9.70 -7.24
C SER A 250 24.93 -8.34 -6.57
N THR A 251 23.80 -7.96 -5.98
CA THR A 251 23.70 -6.69 -5.24
C THR A 251 24.52 -6.70 -3.95
N PHE A 252 24.75 -7.87 -3.34
CA PHE A 252 25.67 -8.01 -2.21
C PHE A 252 27.13 -7.76 -2.61
N ALA A 253 27.48 -7.89 -3.89
CA ALA A 253 28.80 -7.51 -4.39
C ALA A 253 28.95 -5.99 -4.58
N SER A 254 27.87 -5.21 -4.53
CA SER A 254 27.94 -3.75 -4.63
C SER A 254 28.65 -3.13 -3.42
N ARG A 255 29.35 -2.01 -3.61
CA ARG A 255 29.95 -1.25 -2.50
C ARG A 255 28.89 -0.76 -1.52
N VAL A 256 27.78 -0.24 -2.06
CA VAL A 256 26.61 0.21 -1.30
C VAL A 256 26.16 -0.81 -0.25
N VAL A 257 25.96 -2.08 -0.64
CA VAL A 257 25.49 -3.10 0.30
C VAL A 257 26.56 -3.43 1.34
N ARG A 258 27.83 -3.53 0.93
CA ARG A 258 28.95 -3.77 1.86
C ARG A 258 29.09 -2.68 2.91
N ASP A 259 29.05 -1.41 2.51
CA ASP A 259 29.13 -0.27 3.42
C ASP A 259 27.96 -0.27 4.42
N ARG A 260 26.79 -0.78 4.01
CA ARG A 260 25.61 -0.93 4.88
C ARG A 260 25.77 -2.03 5.90
N PHE A 261 26.35 -3.18 5.53
CA PHE A 261 26.69 -4.22 6.49
C PHE A 261 27.72 -3.73 7.51
N GLU A 262 28.74 -3.00 7.05
CA GLU A 262 29.76 -2.46 7.95
C GLU A 262 29.18 -1.40 8.89
N MET A 263 28.29 -0.52 8.42
CA MET A 263 27.55 0.42 9.28
C MET A 263 26.72 -0.30 10.36
N ILE A 264 26.03 -1.39 10.03
CA ILE A 264 25.26 -2.15 11.03
C ILE A 264 26.21 -2.76 12.06
N ARG A 265 27.35 -3.30 11.61
CA ARG A 265 28.36 -3.86 12.52
C ARG A 265 28.93 -2.78 13.43
N SER A 266 29.28 -1.61 12.90
CA SER A 266 29.77 -0.49 13.71
C SER A 266 28.72 -0.01 14.70
N ASP A 267 27.46 0.10 14.29
CA ASP A 267 26.35 0.49 15.17
C ASP A 267 26.22 -0.48 16.35
N LEU A 268 26.33 -1.80 16.11
CA LEU A 268 26.26 -2.83 17.15
C LEU A 268 27.45 -2.75 18.11
N VAL A 269 28.66 -2.49 17.60
CA VAL A 269 29.85 -2.29 18.43
C VAL A 269 29.71 -1.04 19.30
N SER A 270 29.26 0.09 18.72
CA SER A 270 28.99 1.32 19.46
C SER A 270 27.94 1.11 20.55
N LEU A 271 26.87 0.37 20.24
CA LEU A 271 25.83 0.01 21.21
C LEU A 271 26.40 -0.84 22.36
N SER A 272 27.24 -1.83 22.06
CA SER A 272 27.91 -2.63 23.10
C SER A 272 28.90 -1.82 23.96
N ALA A 273 29.45 -0.75 23.39
CA ALA A 273 30.32 0.20 24.09
C ALA A 273 29.52 1.26 24.89
N GLY A 274 28.19 1.16 24.96
CA GLY A 274 27.32 2.06 25.72
C GLY A 274 26.90 3.33 24.95
N ASN A 275 27.24 3.46 23.67
CA ASN A 275 26.79 4.56 22.83
C ASN A 275 25.60 4.14 21.96
N ALA A 276 24.39 4.52 22.39
CA ALA A 276 23.15 4.23 21.68
C ALA A 276 22.83 5.21 20.55
N ASN A 277 23.56 6.33 20.41
CA ASN A 277 23.33 7.38 19.41
C ASN A 277 23.83 6.97 18.01
N THR A 278 23.31 5.87 17.52
CA THR A 278 23.50 5.35 16.16
C THR A 278 22.13 5.08 15.55
N SER A 279 22.04 4.95 14.22
CA SER A 279 20.76 4.72 13.55
C SER A 279 20.06 3.45 14.05
N THR A 280 20.83 2.38 14.30
CA THR A 280 20.30 1.13 14.85
C THR A 280 20.06 1.23 16.36
N GLY A 281 20.98 1.85 17.11
CA GLY A 281 20.88 2.01 18.56
C GLY A 281 19.64 2.81 18.98
N ILE A 282 19.40 3.95 18.33
CA ILE A 282 18.25 4.81 18.60
C ILE A 282 16.94 4.06 18.36
N ARG A 283 16.80 3.33 17.24
CA ARG A 283 15.59 2.53 16.96
C ARG A 283 15.31 1.50 18.06
N LEU A 284 16.36 0.86 18.57
CA LEU A 284 16.22 -0.10 19.67
C LEU A 284 15.79 0.58 20.97
N GLU A 285 16.30 1.78 21.27
CA GLU A 285 15.83 2.58 22.42
C GLU A 285 14.37 2.99 22.26
N LEU A 286 13.96 3.46 21.08
CA LEU A 286 12.57 3.80 20.77
C LEU A 286 11.64 2.59 20.92
N TRP A 287 12.05 1.42 20.46
CA TRP A 287 11.25 0.20 20.62
C TRP A 287 11.14 -0.25 22.08
N LYS A 288 12.21 -0.08 22.88
CA LYS A 288 12.16 -0.31 24.33
C LYS A 288 11.21 0.67 25.01
N ALA A 289 11.27 1.95 24.64
CA ALA A 289 10.36 2.97 25.15
C ALA A 289 8.90 2.64 24.79
N ALA A 290 8.63 2.26 23.54
CA ALA A 290 7.31 1.83 23.10
C ALA A 290 6.82 0.62 23.93
N GLY A 291 7.67 -0.38 24.15
CA GLY A 291 7.36 -1.53 25.00
C GLY A 291 7.00 -1.15 26.43
N LYS A 292 7.75 -0.22 27.05
CA LYS A 292 7.46 0.30 28.39
C LYS A 292 6.11 1.02 28.44
N LEU A 293 5.82 1.87 27.46
CA LEU A 293 4.56 2.60 27.37
C LEU A 293 3.37 1.66 27.08
N ILE A 294 3.56 0.65 26.23
CA ILE A 294 2.54 -0.39 25.99
C ILE A 294 2.23 -1.15 27.28
N ALA A 295 3.26 -1.51 28.06
CA ALA A 295 3.06 -2.23 29.32
C ALA A 295 2.25 -1.43 30.35
N GLN A 296 2.30 -0.10 30.31
CA GLN A 296 1.51 0.76 31.19
C GLN A 296 0.02 0.78 30.83
N ARG A 297 -0.33 0.76 29.53
CA ARG A 297 -1.72 0.84 29.04
C ARG A 297 -1.98 -0.09 27.85
N PRO A 298 -1.92 -1.43 28.02
CA PRO A 298 -1.94 -2.36 26.90
C PRO A 298 -3.29 -2.41 26.17
N LEU A 299 -4.40 -2.08 26.84
CA LEU A 299 -5.73 -2.18 26.22
C LEU A 299 -6.10 -0.92 25.44
N LEU A 300 -5.97 0.25 26.06
CA LEU A 300 -6.38 1.54 25.47
C LEU A 300 -5.23 2.30 24.80
N GLY A 301 -3.97 1.94 25.05
CA GLY A 301 -2.83 2.73 24.60
C GLY A 301 -2.70 4.04 25.38
N GLN A 302 -1.82 4.90 24.90
CA GLN A 302 -1.52 6.21 25.49
C GLN A 302 -2.42 7.34 24.96
N GLY A 303 -3.22 7.08 23.93
CA GLY A 303 -4.04 8.06 23.23
C GLY A 303 -3.31 8.70 22.04
N ALA A 304 -4.00 9.61 21.36
CA ALA A 304 -3.45 10.33 20.22
C ALA A 304 -2.16 11.07 20.59
N HIS A 305 -1.07 10.83 19.85
CA HIS A 305 0.27 11.37 20.11
C HIS A 305 0.89 10.95 21.46
N GLY A 306 0.34 9.95 22.14
CA GLY A 306 0.78 9.56 23.47
C GLY A 306 2.24 9.12 23.54
N TYR A 307 2.74 8.42 22.51
CA TYR A 307 4.16 8.11 22.39
C TYR A 307 5.03 9.37 22.28
N ARG A 308 4.67 10.25 21.34
CA ARG A 308 5.38 11.50 21.06
C ARG A 308 5.46 12.38 22.31
N ASP A 309 4.37 12.48 23.04
CA ASP A 309 4.26 13.34 24.22
C ASP A 309 5.01 12.77 25.44
N ALA A 310 5.29 11.47 25.46
CA ALA A 310 6.12 10.84 26.50
C ALA A 310 7.62 11.12 26.33
N MET A 311 8.10 11.40 25.11
CA MET A 311 9.53 11.52 24.79
C MET A 311 10.27 12.56 25.64
N PRO A 312 9.76 13.80 25.86
CA PRO A 312 10.46 14.78 26.70
C PRO A 312 10.64 14.32 28.14
N GLY A 313 9.63 13.66 28.71
CA GLY A 313 9.69 13.14 30.08
C GLY A 313 10.73 12.03 30.23
N MET A 314 10.79 11.11 29.25
CA MET A 314 11.78 10.02 29.23
C MET A 314 13.21 10.53 29.03
N ALA A 315 13.40 11.62 28.28
CA ALA A 315 14.70 12.29 28.20
C ALA A 315 15.10 12.92 29.55
N ALA A 316 14.16 13.62 30.20
CA ALA A 316 14.42 14.28 31.48
C ALA A 316 14.75 13.29 32.61
N SER A 317 14.17 12.09 32.60
CA SER A 317 14.47 11.02 33.56
C SER A 317 15.72 10.20 33.22
N GLY A 318 16.37 10.47 32.08
CA GLY A 318 17.55 9.73 31.62
C GLY A 318 17.26 8.35 31.05
N GLU A 319 15.99 8.04 30.77
CA GLU A 319 15.59 6.77 30.14
C GLU A 319 15.89 6.72 28.63
N LEU A 320 15.92 7.88 27.99
CA LEU A 320 16.31 8.06 26.59
C LEU A 320 17.40 9.11 26.50
N THR A 321 18.30 8.97 25.52
CA THR A 321 19.20 10.07 25.18
C THR A 321 18.38 11.24 24.59
N PRO A 322 18.87 12.49 24.71
CA PRO A 322 18.18 13.64 24.11
C PRO A 322 17.95 13.48 22.59
N GLU A 323 18.91 12.85 21.91
CA GLU A 323 18.84 12.58 20.47
C GLU A 323 17.77 11.53 20.14
N ALA A 324 17.73 10.42 20.89
CA ALA A 324 16.71 9.40 20.71
C ALA A 324 15.32 9.98 20.99
N ALA A 325 15.15 10.74 22.07
CA ALA A 325 13.87 11.37 22.39
C ALA A 325 13.41 12.37 21.32
N ASP A 326 14.34 13.14 20.71
CA ASP A 326 13.97 14.08 19.66
C ASP A 326 13.49 13.37 18.39
N LEU A 327 14.21 12.33 17.95
CA LEU A 327 13.79 11.49 16.83
C LEU A 327 12.48 10.72 17.11
N GLY A 328 12.31 10.27 18.35
CA GLY A 328 11.11 9.56 18.82
C GLY A 328 9.84 10.41 18.78
N LYS A 329 9.94 11.75 18.84
CA LYS A 329 8.78 12.63 18.64
C LYS A 329 8.21 12.52 17.22
N GLY A 330 9.04 12.11 16.27
CA GLY A 330 8.67 11.95 14.87
C GLY A 330 8.10 10.57 14.57
N GLU A 331 8.87 9.52 14.90
CA GLU A 331 8.50 8.13 14.57
C GLU A 331 9.06 7.13 15.61
N VAL A 332 8.30 6.06 15.86
CA VAL A 332 8.74 4.80 16.50
C VAL A 332 9.58 3.95 15.53
N HIS A 333 9.49 4.23 14.23
CA HIS A 333 10.09 3.44 13.14
C HIS A 333 9.62 1.98 13.10
N ASN A 334 8.39 1.72 13.55
CA ASN A 334 7.70 0.45 13.40
C ASN A 334 6.19 0.69 13.47
N GLN A 335 5.48 0.41 12.37
CA GLN A 335 4.06 0.68 12.23
C GLN A 335 3.19 -0.09 13.23
N VAL A 336 3.61 -1.31 13.61
CA VAL A 336 2.87 -2.15 14.57
C VAL A 336 3.04 -1.60 15.98
N LEU A 337 4.27 -1.26 16.37
CA LEU A 337 4.53 -0.66 17.69
C LEU A 337 3.86 0.71 17.82
N ALA A 338 3.92 1.56 16.79
CA ALA A 338 3.29 2.88 16.78
C ALA A 338 1.78 2.80 17.04
N TYR A 339 1.07 1.89 16.37
CA TYR A 339 -0.36 1.72 16.60
C TYR A 339 -0.68 1.08 17.95
N PHE A 340 0.18 0.16 18.42
CA PHE A 340 -0.04 -0.49 19.72
C PHE A 340 0.21 0.48 20.88
N VAL A 341 1.24 1.31 20.82
CA VAL A 341 1.56 2.24 21.90
C VAL A 341 0.50 3.34 22.05
N ASP A 342 0.04 3.92 20.94
CA ASP A 342 -0.94 5.01 20.99
C ASP A 342 -2.36 4.50 21.18
N TYR A 343 -2.74 3.38 20.55
CA TYR A 343 -4.14 2.92 20.53
C TYR A 343 -4.39 1.54 21.14
N GLY A 344 -3.40 0.96 21.82
CA GLY A 344 -3.53 -0.28 22.57
C GLY A 344 -3.90 -1.48 21.70
N LEU A 345 -4.58 -2.45 22.30
CA LEU A 345 -4.99 -3.68 21.63
C LEU A 345 -5.88 -3.41 20.41
N LEU A 346 -6.73 -2.39 20.45
CA LEU A 346 -7.57 -2.02 19.30
C LEU A 346 -6.73 -1.49 18.14
N GLY A 347 -5.72 -0.67 18.42
CA GLY A 347 -4.72 -0.23 17.44
C GLY A 347 -3.97 -1.40 16.80
N LEU A 348 -3.48 -2.32 17.63
CA LEU A 348 -2.77 -3.51 17.19
C LEU A 348 -3.64 -4.39 16.27
N LEU A 349 -4.88 -4.68 16.69
CA LEU A 349 -5.81 -5.48 15.87
C LEU A 349 -6.17 -4.76 14.57
N SER A 350 -6.31 -3.43 14.60
CA SER A 350 -6.56 -2.62 13.40
C SER A 350 -5.44 -2.75 12.38
N ILE A 351 -4.18 -2.54 12.79
CA ILE A 351 -3.05 -2.55 11.86
C ILE A 351 -2.78 -3.96 11.32
N LEU A 352 -2.87 -4.99 12.17
CA LEU A 352 -2.76 -6.38 11.72
C LEU A 352 -3.92 -6.76 10.79
N GLY A 353 -5.13 -6.28 11.07
CA GLY A 353 -6.30 -6.45 10.22
C GLY A 353 -6.10 -5.85 8.83
N VAL A 354 -5.55 -4.64 8.73
CA VAL A 354 -5.26 -3.98 7.45
C VAL A 354 -4.27 -4.77 6.59
N TYR A 355 -3.36 -5.55 7.19
CA TYR A 355 -2.48 -6.44 6.43
C TYR A 355 -3.12 -7.80 6.11
N ALA A 356 -3.68 -8.46 7.14
CA ALA A 356 -4.18 -9.82 7.03
C ALA A 356 -5.52 -9.91 6.28
N GLY A 357 -6.41 -8.94 6.47
CA GLY A 357 -7.73 -8.90 5.85
C GLY A 357 -7.67 -8.90 4.32
N PRO A 358 -6.93 -7.96 3.69
CA PRO A 358 -6.69 -7.99 2.25
C PRO A 358 -5.99 -9.28 1.78
N ALA A 359 -4.98 -9.76 2.52
CA ALA A 359 -4.30 -11.01 2.16
C ALA A 359 -5.27 -12.21 2.12
N ILE A 360 -6.11 -12.36 3.14
CA ILE A 360 -7.17 -13.38 3.19
C ILE A 360 -8.15 -13.19 2.04
N PHE A 361 -8.58 -11.95 1.76
CA PHE A 361 -9.48 -11.64 0.66
C PHE A 361 -8.92 -12.10 -0.69
N PHE A 362 -7.66 -11.78 -0.99
CA PHE A 362 -7.05 -12.13 -2.27
C PHE A 362 -6.79 -13.63 -2.42
N LEU A 363 -6.31 -14.29 -1.37
CA LEU A 363 -6.11 -15.74 -1.36
C LEU A 363 -7.44 -16.48 -1.61
N ARG A 364 -8.52 -16.07 -0.94
CA ARG A 364 -9.85 -16.67 -1.13
C ARG A 364 -10.44 -16.34 -2.49
N SER A 365 -10.31 -15.09 -2.96
CA SER A 365 -10.79 -14.68 -4.28
C SER A 365 -10.12 -15.47 -5.40
N ALA A 366 -8.81 -15.72 -5.28
CA ALA A 366 -8.05 -16.53 -6.24
C ALA A 366 -8.45 -18.01 -6.27
N GLN A 367 -8.93 -18.55 -5.15
CA GLN A 367 -9.45 -19.92 -5.06
C GLN A 367 -10.83 -20.05 -5.72
N LEU A 368 -11.70 -19.05 -5.51
CA LEU A 368 -13.07 -19.01 -6.01
C LEU A 368 -13.13 -18.64 -7.50
N ARG A 369 -12.31 -17.68 -7.93
CA ARG A 369 -12.28 -17.18 -9.31
C ARG A 369 -10.96 -17.56 -9.98
N ARG A 370 -11.07 -18.45 -10.96
CA ARG A 370 -9.94 -18.95 -11.76
C ARG A 370 -9.72 -18.18 -13.06
N ALA A 371 -10.61 -17.24 -13.40
CA ALA A 371 -10.42 -16.36 -14.54
C ALA A 371 -9.09 -15.62 -14.42
N HIS A 372 -8.36 -15.55 -15.54
CA HIS A 372 -6.99 -15.06 -15.57
C HIS A 372 -6.85 -13.64 -14.98
N VAL A 373 -7.71 -12.70 -15.40
CA VAL A 373 -7.72 -11.30 -14.93
C VAL A 373 -7.91 -11.23 -13.41
N ALA A 374 -8.91 -11.94 -12.89
CA ALA A 374 -9.22 -11.96 -11.47
C ALA A 374 -8.11 -12.60 -10.63
N ASN A 375 -7.52 -13.69 -11.12
CA ASN A 375 -6.45 -14.39 -10.43
C ASN A 375 -5.17 -13.53 -10.35
N ARG A 376 -4.83 -12.81 -11.42
CA ARG A 376 -3.70 -11.90 -11.42
C ARG A 376 -3.91 -10.66 -10.56
N ALA A 377 -5.12 -10.10 -10.58
CA ALA A 377 -5.48 -9.02 -9.67
C ALA A 377 -5.30 -9.45 -8.22
N ALA A 378 -5.71 -10.67 -7.88
CA ALA A 378 -5.52 -11.23 -6.55
C ALA A 378 -4.05 -11.41 -6.18
N LEU A 379 -3.20 -11.87 -7.10
CA LEU A 379 -1.75 -11.95 -6.88
C LEU A 379 -1.16 -10.56 -6.61
N MET A 380 -1.46 -9.58 -7.47
CA MET A 380 -0.96 -8.21 -7.33
C MET A 380 -1.41 -7.56 -6.02
N GLY A 381 -2.68 -7.73 -5.65
CA GLY A 381 -3.22 -7.27 -4.37
C GLY A 381 -2.58 -7.93 -3.16
N LEU A 382 -2.34 -9.24 -3.20
CA LEU A 382 -1.63 -9.96 -2.13
C LEU A 382 -0.19 -9.45 -2.00
N MET A 383 0.51 -9.24 -3.13
CA MET A 383 1.86 -8.69 -3.13
C MET A 383 1.88 -7.27 -2.54
N SER A 384 0.91 -6.42 -2.84
CA SER A 384 0.80 -5.09 -2.20
C SER A 384 0.56 -5.20 -0.69
N ALA A 385 -0.31 -6.09 -0.23
CA ALA A 385 -0.56 -6.31 1.20
C ALA A 385 0.69 -6.79 1.96
N VAL A 386 1.40 -7.76 1.39
CA VAL A 386 2.67 -8.27 1.95
C VAL A 386 3.75 -7.21 1.92
N ALA A 387 3.88 -6.44 0.84
CA ALA A 387 4.87 -5.39 0.73
C ALA A 387 4.72 -4.33 1.84
N PHE A 388 3.51 -3.79 2.02
CA PHE A 388 3.25 -2.80 3.07
C PHE A 388 3.41 -3.37 4.49
N ALA A 389 3.09 -4.64 4.70
CA ALA A 389 3.37 -5.30 5.98
C ALA A 389 4.87 -5.37 6.27
N VAL A 390 5.70 -5.72 5.27
CA VAL A 390 7.16 -5.76 5.39
C VAL A 390 7.75 -4.37 5.60
N PHE A 391 7.31 -3.37 4.82
CA PHE A 391 7.74 -1.97 4.98
C PHE A 391 7.43 -1.47 6.40
N GLY A 392 6.22 -1.78 6.89
CA GLY A 392 5.73 -1.42 8.23
C GLY A 392 6.58 -1.97 9.40
N LEU A 393 7.43 -2.97 9.18
CA LEU A 393 8.36 -3.46 10.21
C LEU A 393 9.51 -2.50 10.50
N THR A 394 9.79 -1.57 9.57
CA THR A 394 11.00 -0.72 9.62
C THR A 394 10.71 0.79 9.59
N VAL A 395 9.47 1.17 9.31
CA VAL A 395 9.02 2.55 9.23
C VAL A 395 7.51 2.61 9.44
N GLU A 396 6.99 3.74 9.88
CA GLU A 396 5.54 3.98 9.94
C GLU A 396 4.99 4.36 8.58
N THR A 397 4.70 3.34 7.76
CA THR A 397 4.17 3.53 6.41
C THR A 397 2.84 4.27 6.37
N PHE A 398 2.03 4.25 7.41
CA PHE A 398 0.69 4.84 7.41
C PHE A 398 0.59 6.17 8.16
N ASN A 399 1.70 6.70 8.68
CA ASN A 399 1.73 8.07 9.22
C ASN A 399 1.66 9.12 8.08
N LEU A 400 2.25 8.80 6.91
CA LEU A 400 2.12 9.62 5.72
C LEU A 400 0.77 9.42 5.02
N LYS A 401 0.04 10.51 4.83
CA LYS A 401 -1.29 10.48 4.19
C LYS A 401 -1.27 9.90 2.77
N VAL A 402 -0.21 10.18 2.02
CA VAL A 402 -0.09 9.75 0.61
C VAL A 402 0.19 8.25 0.47
N THR A 403 0.96 7.66 1.38
CA THR A 403 1.28 6.22 1.37
C THR A 403 0.05 5.39 1.74
N VAL A 404 -0.77 5.86 2.71
CA VAL A 404 -2.07 5.23 3.01
C VAL A 404 -3.01 5.34 1.83
N ALA A 405 -3.11 6.53 1.23
CA ALA A 405 -3.94 6.74 0.04
C ALA A 405 -3.53 5.79 -1.09
N PHE A 406 -2.21 5.66 -1.32
CA PHE A 406 -1.64 4.74 -2.29
C PHE A 406 -2.05 3.30 -2.03
N TYR A 407 -1.76 2.80 -0.83
CA TYR A 407 -2.07 1.43 -0.46
C TYR A 407 -3.56 1.12 -0.53
N ALA A 408 -4.39 1.96 0.09
CA ALA A 408 -5.84 1.81 0.15
C ALA A 408 -6.48 1.81 -1.25
N THR A 409 -6.06 2.71 -2.13
CA THR A 409 -6.59 2.81 -3.50
C THR A 409 -6.16 1.62 -4.36
N MET A 410 -4.89 1.19 -4.26
CA MET A 410 -4.40 0.01 -4.99
C MET A 410 -5.08 -1.27 -4.51
N LEU A 411 -5.29 -1.44 -3.21
CA LEU A 411 -6.07 -2.54 -2.66
C LEU A 411 -7.50 -2.57 -3.22
N ALA A 412 -8.18 -1.43 -3.23
CA ALA A 412 -9.54 -1.33 -3.75
C ALA A 412 -9.61 -1.68 -5.25
N LEU A 413 -8.63 -1.23 -6.04
CA LEU A 413 -8.48 -1.55 -7.45
C LEU A 413 -8.32 -3.06 -7.67
N PHE A 414 -7.32 -3.67 -7.04
CA PHE A 414 -7.06 -5.10 -7.18
C PHE A 414 -8.23 -5.94 -6.66
N ALA A 415 -8.85 -5.52 -5.56
CA ALA A 415 -9.99 -6.23 -5.00
C ALA A 415 -11.19 -6.20 -5.93
N ALA A 416 -11.42 -5.08 -6.62
CA ALA A 416 -12.51 -4.96 -7.60
C ALA A 416 -12.29 -5.88 -8.81
N PHE A 417 -11.07 -5.95 -9.36
CA PHE A 417 -10.75 -6.87 -10.45
C PHE A 417 -10.75 -8.35 -10.01
N ALA A 418 -10.32 -8.63 -8.78
CA ALA A 418 -10.32 -9.98 -8.22
C ALA A 418 -11.74 -10.51 -7.96
N TYR A 419 -12.69 -9.62 -7.68
CA TYR A 419 -14.06 -9.98 -7.35
C TYR A 419 -15.11 -8.99 -7.91
N PRO A 420 -15.30 -8.94 -9.25
CA PRO A 420 -16.25 -8.04 -9.90
C PRO A 420 -17.71 -8.42 -9.58
N VAL A 421 -18.65 -7.49 -9.79
CA VAL A 421 -20.07 -7.82 -9.88
C VAL A 421 -20.28 -8.61 -11.18
N GLU A 422 -21.06 -9.69 -11.13
CA GLU A 422 -21.42 -10.44 -12.34
C GLU A 422 -22.28 -9.54 -13.23
N SER A 423 -21.86 -9.36 -14.49
CA SER A 423 -22.68 -8.68 -15.47
C SER A 423 -23.92 -9.54 -15.73
N SER A 424 -25.11 -8.98 -15.49
CA SER A 424 -26.35 -9.58 -15.98
C SER A 424 -26.26 -9.68 -17.50
N SER A 425 -26.63 -10.82 -18.06
CA SER A 425 -26.61 -11.17 -19.49
C SER A 425 -27.33 -10.19 -20.43
N ASP A 426 -28.02 -9.19 -19.91
CA ASP A 426 -28.81 -8.21 -20.66
C ASP A 426 -27.97 -7.11 -21.35
N ASP A 427 -26.67 -6.98 -21.03
CA ASP A 427 -25.74 -6.05 -21.72
C ASP A 427 -25.08 -6.68 -22.97
N ALA A 428 -25.41 -7.93 -23.32
CA ALA A 428 -25.01 -8.52 -24.59
C ALA A 428 -25.80 -7.84 -25.71
N ALA A 429 -25.22 -6.79 -26.30
CA ALA A 429 -25.68 -6.24 -27.57
C ALA A 429 -25.94 -7.41 -28.55
N PRO A 430 -27.07 -7.42 -29.28
CA PRO A 430 -27.37 -8.51 -30.18
C PRO A 430 -26.23 -8.59 -31.19
N ALA A 431 -25.56 -9.74 -31.25
CA ALA A 431 -24.61 -10.05 -32.29
C ALA A 431 -25.33 -9.82 -33.62
N GLY A 432 -24.93 -8.74 -34.32
CA GLY A 432 -25.46 -8.40 -35.62
C GLY A 432 -25.29 -9.60 -36.54
N ARG A 433 -26.41 -10.08 -37.07
CA ARG A 433 -26.46 -11.02 -38.19
C ARG A 433 -25.99 -10.35 -39.47
#